data_AF-A0A651GCC4-F1
#
_entry.id   AF-A0A651GCC4-F1
#
_cell.length_a   1.000
_cell.length_b   1.000
_cell.length_c   1.000
_cell.angle_alpha   90.00
_cell.angle_beta   90.00
_cell.angle_gamma   90.00
#
_symmetry.space_group_name_H-M   'P 1'
#
loop_
_entity.id
_entity.type
_entity.pdbx_description
1 polymer ?
#
loop_
_entity_poly.entity_id
_entity_poly.type
_entity_poly.pdbx_seq_one_letter_code
_entity_poly.pdbx_strand_id
1 'polypeptide(L)'
;MASGNDDFHDIAQQFQQAADSGGFDPLSLLTGDNYFHSVFLAPFAPSMQKAIAAFLDDGRGPLQHLTDQFRSSGLSAAEAAMRARGMLEHAQGMCVIVQENDQGLNTIPQLFFGHIDDTFIDHAVLTCGEQFSHAQTLRRCLKNLARSLKPETPSYKCFALAQGSATPAAYWFDLAERLIGGLDDGVLPNLNARLRDLSFWIIHALSQRQEQENDWDGDALMLLSRLAMVAGDHQHVGRWMARMLADYEPEDEALLQALEQWAQEAITTGQPHLLSDFLAQQAEAINQILGGIYELELLRFKILAAGQASADDLLAQSDAMQRADRKSFRHDLGREPLWQVTIADPGPSIDVAEAADILDRSINFVAKRLDNRTIPHAWRGDELVIPRQALAAWKAVMDHHRLID
;
A
#
# COMPACT_ATOMS: atom_id res chain seq x y z
N MET A 1 -46.79 12.18 -25.27
CA MET A 1 -45.88 12.57 -24.16
C MET A 1 -46.18 11.62 -23.01
N ALA A 2 -45.16 10.87 -22.57
CA ALA A 2 -45.07 9.94 -21.43
C ALA A 2 -44.54 8.57 -21.89
N SER A 3 -43.21 8.46 -22.04
CA SER A 3 -42.51 7.15 -22.12
C SER A 3 -41.00 7.27 -21.88
N GLY A 4 -40.53 8.32 -21.19
CA GLY A 4 -39.08 8.59 -21.03
C GLY A 4 -38.57 8.52 -19.59
N ASN A 5 -39.43 8.18 -18.62
CA ASN A 5 -39.08 8.16 -17.19
C ASN A 5 -38.99 6.76 -16.60
N ASP A 6 -39.64 5.76 -17.20
CA ASP A 6 -39.60 4.38 -16.70
C ASP A 6 -38.27 3.68 -17.05
N ASP A 7 -37.67 3.98 -18.21
CA ASP A 7 -36.38 3.41 -18.63
C ASP A 7 -35.21 3.78 -17.69
N PHE A 8 -35.18 5.00 -17.16
CA PHE A 8 -34.11 5.39 -16.24
C PHE A 8 -34.22 4.73 -14.87
N HIS A 9 -35.45 4.43 -14.44
CA HIS A 9 -35.69 3.77 -13.16
C HIS A 9 -35.39 2.27 -13.25
N ASP A 10 -35.71 1.65 -14.38
CA ASP A 10 -35.39 0.25 -14.69
C ASP A 10 -33.88 0.04 -14.87
N ILE A 11 -33.18 0.98 -15.52
CA ILE A 11 -31.72 0.97 -15.63
C ILE A 11 -31.10 1.12 -14.23
N ALA A 12 -31.54 2.09 -13.41
CA ALA A 12 -31.01 2.25 -12.05
C ALA A 12 -31.25 1.02 -11.16
N GLN A 13 -32.38 0.33 -11.31
CA GLN A 13 -32.67 -0.90 -10.58
C GLN A 13 -31.80 -2.08 -11.04
N GLN A 14 -31.52 -2.18 -12.34
CA GLN A 14 -30.59 -3.17 -12.89
C GLN A 14 -29.14 -2.90 -12.44
N PHE A 15 -28.71 -1.63 -12.38
CA PHE A 15 -27.42 -1.22 -11.81
C PHE A 15 -27.29 -1.62 -10.34
N GLN A 16 -28.33 -1.39 -9.54
CA GLN A 16 -28.34 -1.75 -8.12
C GLN A 16 -28.30 -3.27 -7.91
N GLN A 17 -29.09 -4.05 -8.67
CA GLN A 17 -29.09 -5.51 -8.60
C GLN A 17 -27.76 -6.14 -9.08
N ALA A 18 -27.10 -5.53 -10.05
CA ALA A 18 -25.81 -5.98 -10.56
C ALA A 18 -24.66 -5.66 -9.59
N ALA A 19 -24.71 -4.51 -8.91
CA ALA A 19 -23.78 -4.14 -7.84
C ALA A 19 -23.95 -5.03 -6.59
N ASP A 20 -25.20 -5.32 -6.20
CA ASP A 20 -25.52 -6.13 -5.01
C ASP A 20 -25.16 -7.63 -5.20
N SER A 21 -25.03 -8.11 -6.44
CA SER A 21 -24.63 -9.48 -6.77
C SER A 21 -23.11 -9.67 -6.90
N GLY A 22 -22.31 -8.61 -6.71
CA GLY A 22 -20.85 -8.65 -6.74
C GLY A 22 -20.24 -8.98 -8.12
N GLY A 23 -21.06 -9.04 -9.17
CA GLY A 23 -20.65 -9.36 -10.55
C GLY A 23 -20.45 -8.16 -11.45
N PHE A 24 -20.78 -6.95 -10.99
CA PHE A 24 -20.69 -5.73 -11.78
C PHE A 24 -19.69 -4.76 -11.17
N ASP A 25 -18.64 -4.47 -11.94
CA ASP A 25 -17.77 -3.32 -11.71
C ASP A 25 -18.29 -2.15 -12.57
N PRO A 26 -18.90 -1.10 -11.97
CA PRO A 26 -19.40 0.06 -12.72
C PRO A 26 -18.31 0.74 -13.56
N LEU A 27 -17.03 0.53 -13.23
CA LEU A 27 -15.91 1.05 -13.99
C LEU A 27 -15.69 0.29 -15.30
N SER A 28 -16.21 -0.93 -15.45
CA SER A 28 -16.08 -1.70 -16.70
C SER A 28 -16.80 -1.06 -17.90
N LEU A 29 -17.73 -0.13 -17.65
CA LEU A 29 -18.41 0.68 -18.68
C LEU A 29 -17.59 1.92 -19.09
N LEU A 30 -16.58 2.30 -18.30
CA LEU A 30 -15.74 3.48 -18.50
C LEU A 30 -14.28 3.11 -18.87
N THR A 31 -13.84 1.89 -18.55
CA THR A 31 -12.56 1.33 -18.97
C THR A 31 -12.65 0.79 -20.39
N GLY A 32 -11.69 1.12 -21.26
CA GLY A 32 -11.53 0.40 -22.53
C GLY A 32 -11.31 -1.11 -22.35
N ASP A 33 -11.22 -1.84 -23.46
CA ASP A 33 -11.02 -3.28 -23.47
C ASP A 33 -9.80 -3.69 -22.62
N ASN A 34 -9.92 -4.75 -21.81
CA ASN A 34 -8.79 -5.31 -21.07
C ASN A 34 -7.87 -6.09 -22.01
N TYR A 35 -6.63 -5.64 -22.16
CA TYR A 35 -5.61 -6.29 -22.97
C TYR A 35 -4.78 -7.26 -22.13
N PHE A 36 -4.46 -8.43 -22.69
CA PHE A 36 -3.51 -9.34 -22.05
C PHE A 36 -2.10 -8.77 -22.14
N HIS A 37 -1.46 -8.54 -20.99
CA HIS A 37 -0.08 -8.08 -20.93
C HIS A 37 0.91 -9.25 -20.78
N SER A 38 0.80 -9.99 -19.69
CA SER A 38 1.74 -11.06 -19.34
C SER A 38 1.16 -12.05 -18.33
N VAL A 39 1.85 -13.17 -18.14
CA VAL A 39 1.58 -14.13 -17.07
C VAL A 39 2.89 -14.55 -16.40
N PHE A 40 2.91 -14.63 -15.07
CA PHE A 40 4.10 -15.03 -14.32
C PHE A 40 3.77 -15.88 -13.09
N LEU A 41 4.77 -16.56 -12.55
CA LEU A 41 4.69 -17.26 -11.27
C LEU A 41 5.29 -16.43 -10.15
N ALA A 42 4.63 -16.42 -9.01
CA ALA A 42 5.00 -15.59 -7.88
C ALA A 42 4.82 -16.34 -6.55
N PRO A 43 5.60 -16.00 -5.51
CA PRO A 43 5.29 -16.46 -4.16
C PRO A 43 3.98 -15.82 -3.66
N PHE A 44 3.44 -16.34 -2.55
CA PHE A 44 2.36 -15.64 -1.85
C PHE A 44 2.83 -14.29 -1.33
N ALA A 45 2.04 -13.24 -1.57
CA ALA A 45 2.26 -11.94 -0.94
C ALA A 45 2.10 -12.04 0.60
N PRO A 46 2.72 -11.15 1.39
CA PRO A 46 2.69 -11.23 2.85
C PRO A 46 1.28 -11.25 3.45
N SER A 47 0.35 -10.50 2.85
CA SER A 47 -1.08 -10.47 3.19
C SER A 47 -1.71 -11.86 3.06
N MET A 48 -1.50 -12.52 1.92
CA MET A 48 -1.98 -13.86 1.63
C MET A 48 -1.32 -14.91 2.53
N GLN A 49 -0.02 -14.80 2.81
CA GLN A 49 0.66 -15.71 3.74
C GLN A 49 0.05 -15.66 5.15
N LYS A 50 -0.20 -14.45 5.67
CA LYS A 50 -0.88 -14.26 6.96
C LYS A 50 -2.30 -14.82 6.94
N ALA A 51 -3.03 -14.59 5.85
CA ALA A 51 -4.38 -15.11 5.67
C ALA A 51 -4.43 -16.64 5.64
N ILE A 52 -3.50 -17.28 4.92
CA ILE A 52 -3.34 -18.74 4.87
C ILE A 52 -3.01 -19.26 6.26
N ALA A 53 -2.01 -18.68 6.94
CA ALA A 53 -1.60 -19.11 8.27
C ALA A 53 -2.75 -19.04 9.29
N ALA A 54 -3.51 -17.93 9.31
CA ALA A 54 -4.68 -17.79 10.17
C ALA A 54 -5.75 -18.84 9.85
N PHE A 55 -6.05 -19.06 8.57
CA PHE A 55 -7.03 -20.06 8.16
C PHE A 55 -6.60 -21.49 8.52
N LEU A 56 -5.31 -21.83 8.39
CA LEU A 56 -4.80 -23.16 8.74
C LEU A 56 -4.79 -23.42 10.25
N ASP A 57 -4.68 -22.37 11.06
CA ASP A 57 -4.68 -22.44 12.53
C ASP A 57 -6.09 -22.70 13.09
N ASP A 58 -7.07 -21.83 12.77
CA ASP A 58 -8.39 -21.88 13.39
C ASP A 58 -9.59 -21.84 12.40
N GLY A 59 -9.33 -21.85 11.09
CA GLY A 59 -10.36 -21.83 10.04
C GLY A 59 -11.05 -20.49 9.84
N ARG A 60 -10.58 -19.41 10.49
CA ARG A 60 -11.16 -18.06 10.39
C ARG A 60 -10.33 -17.15 9.48
N GLY A 61 -10.80 -15.91 9.34
CA GLY A 61 -10.12 -14.87 8.58
C GLY A 61 -10.64 -14.73 7.14
N PRO A 62 -9.91 -14.00 6.28
CA PRO A 62 -10.42 -13.57 4.98
C PRO A 62 -10.64 -14.73 4.00
N LEU A 63 -10.09 -15.91 4.26
CA LEU A 63 -10.22 -17.10 3.40
C LEU A 63 -11.40 -18.01 3.78
N GLN A 64 -12.20 -17.67 4.78
CA GLN A 64 -13.34 -18.48 5.21
C GLN A 64 -14.33 -18.76 4.07
N HIS A 65 -14.50 -17.81 3.15
CA HIS A 65 -15.35 -17.93 1.96
C HIS A 65 -15.01 -19.14 1.08
N LEU A 66 -13.76 -19.63 1.08
CA LEU A 66 -13.37 -20.84 0.34
C LEU A 66 -14.12 -22.07 0.85
N THR A 67 -14.33 -22.15 2.17
CA THR A 67 -15.12 -23.22 2.77
C THR A 67 -16.58 -23.12 2.32
N ASP A 68 -17.13 -21.91 2.26
CA ASP A 68 -18.50 -21.70 1.82
C ASP A 68 -18.70 -22.04 0.33
N GLN A 69 -17.71 -21.77 -0.53
CA GLN A 69 -17.72 -22.21 -1.94
C GLN A 69 -17.75 -23.74 -2.08
N PHE A 70 -16.96 -24.46 -1.27
CA PHE A 70 -17.01 -25.92 -1.27
C PHE A 70 -18.34 -26.45 -0.73
N ARG A 71 -18.94 -25.78 0.25
CA ARG A 71 -20.27 -26.13 0.77
C ARG A 71 -21.36 -25.89 -0.28
N SER A 72 -21.31 -24.78 -1.02
CA SER A 72 -22.25 -24.53 -2.12
C SER A 72 -22.11 -25.54 -3.26
N SER A 73 -20.96 -26.21 -3.35
CA SER A 73 -20.70 -27.32 -4.28
C SER A 73 -21.27 -28.67 -3.80
N GLY A 74 -21.99 -28.70 -2.66
CA GLY A 74 -22.65 -29.88 -2.11
C GLY A 74 -21.84 -30.67 -1.08
N LEU A 75 -20.68 -30.17 -0.65
CA LEU A 75 -19.87 -30.82 0.39
C LEU A 75 -20.41 -30.51 1.79
N SER A 76 -20.25 -31.45 2.72
CA SER A 76 -20.55 -31.18 4.14
C SER A 76 -19.59 -30.12 4.70
N ALA A 77 -19.96 -29.47 5.81
CA ALA A 77 -19.12 -28.44 6.43
C ALA A 77 -17.70 -28.96 6.79
N ALA A 78 -17.61 -30.20 7.29
CA ALA A 78 -16.33 -30.83 7.62
C ALA A 78 -15.50 -31.13 6.36
N GLU A 79 -16.10 -31.70 5.31
CA GLU A 79 -15.41 -32.00 4.06
C GLU A 79 -14.95 -30.73 3.32
N ALA A 80 -15.79 -29.69 3.32
CA ALA A 80 -15.46 -28.40 2.74
C ALA A 80 -14.26 -27.75 3.43
N ALA A 81 -14.23 -27.77 4.77
CA ALA A 81 -13.12 -27.24 5.54
C ALA A 81 -11.84 -28.04 5.30
N MET A 82 -11.91 -29.39 5.30
CA MET A 82 -10.75 -30.24 4.98
C MET A 82 -10.25 -30.00 3.56
N ARG A 83 -11.14 -29.80 2.59
CA ARG A 83 -10.75 -29.57 1.19
C ARG A 83 -10.13 -28.19 0.97
N ALA A 84 -10.67 -27.15 1.60
CA ALA A 84 -10.07 -25.82 1.60
C ALA A 84 -8.68 -25.83 2.25
N ARG A 85 -8.55 -26.49 3.41
CA ARG A 85 -7.28 -26.68 4.11
C ARG A 85 -6.26 -27.42 3.23
N GLY A 86 -6.64 -28.57 2.69
CA GLY A 86 -5.78 -29.36 1.80
C GLY A 86 -5.35 -28.57 0.57
N MET A 87 -6.24 -27.78 -0.03
CA MET A 87 -5.89 -26.90 -1.14
C MET A 87 -4.81 -25.89 -0.75
N LEU A 88 -4.98 -25.17 0.36
CA LEU A 88 -4.01 -24.15 0.79
C LEU A 88 -2.67 -24.76 1.23
N GLU A 89 -2.67 -25.95 1.86
CA GLU A 89 -1.44 -26.65 2.26
C GLU A 89 -0.60 -27.13 1.06
N HIS A 90 -1.22 -27.41 -0.09
CA HIS A 90 -0.52 -27.88 -1.30
C HIS A 90 -0.18 -26.77 -2.29
N ALA A 91 -0.69 -25.56 -2.09
CA ALA A 91 -0.41 -24.45 -2.98
C ALA A 91 1.03 -23.95 -2.77
N GLN A 92 1.77 -23.81 -3.87
CA GLN A 92 3.18 -23.41 -3.86
C GLN A 92 3.37 -21.89 -4.05
N GLY A 93 2.34 -21.21 -4.54
CA GLY A 93 2.37 -19.78 -4.82
C GLY A 93 1.20 -19.36 -5.71
N MET A 94 1.43 -18.38 -6.57
CA MET A 94 0.46 -17.80 -7.48
C MET A 94 0.91 -17.91 -8.93
N CYS A 95 -0.02 -18.16 -9.84
CA CYS A 95 0.08 -17.83 -11.25
C CYS A 95 -0.72 -16.54 -11.46
N VAL A 96 -0.03 -15.49 -11.89
CA VAL A 96 -0.60 -14.14 -11.95
C VAL A 96 -0.72 -13.74 -13.40
N ILE A 97 -1.96 -13.49 -13.83
CA ILE A 97 -2.25 -12.90 -15.13
C ILE A 97 -2.30 -11.39 -14.96
N VAL A 98 -1.53 -10.68 -15.76
CA VAL A 98 -1.54 -9.22 -15.83
C VAL A 98 -2.34 -8.80 -17.05
N GLN A 99 -3.32 -7.95 -16.80
CA GLN A 99 -4.08 -7.24 -17.81
C GLN A 99 -3.72 -5.76 -17.74
N GLU A 100 -3.84 -5.09 -18.87
CA GLU A 100 -3.64 -3.65 -19.00
C GLU A 100 -4.88 -3.06 -19.67
N ASN A 101 -5.32 -1.91 -19.19
CA ASN A 101 -6.39 -1.14 -19.80
C ASN A 101 -6.06 0.35 -19.69
N ASP A 102 -6.98 1.21 -20.13
CA ASP A 102 -6.81 2.66 -20.08
C ASP A 102 -6.67 3.20 -18.64
N GLN A 103 -6.96 2.37 -17.62
CA GLN A 103 -6.79 2.68 -16.21
C GLN A 103 -5.51 2.13 -15.57
N GLY A 104 -4.65 1.48 -16.36
CA GLY A 104 -3.38 0.91 -15.93
C GLY A 104 -3.43 -0.61 -15.79
N LEU A 105 -2.67 -1.12 -14.82
CA LEU A 105 -2.48 -2.56 -14.64
C LEU A 105 -3.54 -3.17 -13.71
N ASN A 106 -4.06 -4.33 -14.11
CA ASN A 106 -4.89 -5.18 -13.28
C ASN A 106 -4.29 -6.59 -13.19
N THR A 107 -4.49 -7.27 -12.06
CA THR A 107 -4.00 -8.63 -11.86
C THR A 107 -5.12 -9.60 -11.51
N ILE A 108 -5.04 -10.80 -12.07
CA ILE A 108 -5.91 -11.95 -11.79
C ILE A 108 -5.02 -13.07 -11.25
N PRO A 109 -4.84 -13.15 -9.92
CA PRO A 109 -3.98 -14.14 -9.30
C PRO A 109 -4.72 -15.46 -9.06
N GLN A 110 -4.09 -16.59 -9.37
CA GLN A 110 -4.62 -17.94 -9.17
C GLN A 110 -3.65 -18.80 -8.39
N LEU A 111 -4.16 -19.67 -7.50
CA LEU A 111 -3.32 -20.61 -6.77
C LEU A 111 -2.56 -21.52 -7.72
N PHE A 112 -1.25 -21.66 -7.50
CA PHE A 112 -0.37 -22.51 -8.29
C PHE A 112 0.08 -23.74 -7.48
N PHE A 113 -0.07 -24.93 -8.07
CA PHE A 113 0.19 -26.23 -7.41
C PHE A 113 1.41 -26.97 -8.02
N GLY A 114 2.35 -26.24 -8.62
CA GLY A 114 3.56 -26.81 -9.20
C GLY A 114 3.44 -27.30 -10.66
N HIS A 115 2.26 -27.26 -11.26
CA HIS A 115 2.02 -27.67 -12.64
C HIS A 115 0.95 -26.80 -13.32
N ILE A 116 1.01 -26.71 -14.65
CA ILE A 116 0.06 -25.98 -15.49
C ILE A 116 -0.45 -26.97 -16.55
N ASP A 117 -1.57 -27.63 -16.28
CA ASP A 117 -2.23 -28.54 -17.22
C ASP A 117 -3.32 -27.83 -18.06
N ASP A 118 -3.93 -28.54 -19.00
CA ASP A 118 -4.97 -27.95 -19.86
C ASP A 118 -6.22 -27.52 -19.05
N THR A 119 -6.53 -28.18 -17.93
CA THR A 119 -7.67 -27.81 -17.07
C THR A 119 -7.39 -26.48 -16.36
N PHE A 120 -6.18 -26.32 -15.84
CA PHE A 120 -5.72 -25.06 -15.27
C PHE A 120 -5.77 -23.94 -16.31
N ILE A 121 -5.31 -24.21 -17.54
CA ILE A 121 -5.32 -23.22 -18.63
C ILE A 121 -6.74 -22.79 -18.98
N ASP A 122 -7.67 -23.74 -19.10
CA ASP A 122 -9.07 -23.45 -19.38
C ASP A 122 -9.70 -22.59 -18.29
N HIS A 123 -9.49 -22.96 -17.02
CA HIS A 123 -9.95 -22.18 -15.88
C HIS A 123 -9.35 -20.77 -15.88
N ALA A 124 -8.05 -20.66 -16.14
CA ALA A 124 -7.35 -19.40 -16.11
C ALA A 124 -7.86 -18.41 -17.17
N VAL A 125 -8.19 -18.90 -18.35
CA VAL A 125 -8.83 -18.10 -19.40
C VAL A 125 -10.24 -17.70 -19.00
N LEU A 126 -11.02 -18.62 -18.42
CA LEU A 126 -12.40 -18.34 -17.99
C LEU A 126 -12.45 -17.24 -16.92
N THR A 127 -11.49 -17.21 -15.99
CA THR A 127 -11.41 -16.16 -14.95
C THR A 127 -11.11 -14.76 -15.50
N CYS A 128 -10.63 -14.64 -16.74
CA CYS A 128 -10.48 -13.35 -17.42
C CYS A 128 -11.79 -12.82 -18.03
N GLY A 129 -12.87 -13.59 -17.96
CA GLY A 129 -14.19 -13.27 -18.51
C GLY A 129 -14.55 -14.10 -19.73
N GLU A 130 -15.86 -14.39 -19.90
CA GLU A 130 -16.37 -15.25 -20.99
C GLU A 130 -16.08 -14.69 -22.38
N GLN A 131 -15.96 -13.35 -22.52
CA GLN A 131 -15.71 -12.66 -23.78
C GLN A 131 -14.27 -12.13 -23.90
N PHE A 132 -13.32 -12.71 -23.17
CA PHE A 132 -11.93 -12.25 -23.18
C PHE A 132 -11.29 -12.39 -24.57
N SER A 133 -11.06 -11.23 -25.22
CA SER A 133 -10.58 -11.13 -26.60
C SER A 133 -9.20 -11.77 -26.83
N HIS A 134 -8.39 -11.92 -25.77
CA HIS A 134 -7.02 -12.46 -25.83
C HIS A 134 -6.90 -13.91 -25.34
N ALA A 135 -8.00 -14.65 -25.23
CA ALA A 135 -8.02 -16.04 -24.74
C ALA A 135 -6.95 -16.94 -25.37
N GLN A 136 -6.80 -16.91 -26.70
CA GLN A 136 -5.82 -17.76 -27.39
C GLN A 136 -4.36 -17.37 -27.09
N THR A 137 -4.09 -16.08 -26.92
CA THR A 137 -2.76 -15.58 -26.56
C THR A 137 -2.40 -16.03 -25.16
N LEU A 138 -3.30 -15.87 -24.19
CA LEU A 138 -3.10 -16.33 -22.81
C LEU A 138 -2.85 -17.85 -22.76
N ARG A 139 -3.65 -18.65 -23.48
CA ARG A 139 -3.44 -20.11 -23.59
C ARG A 139 -2.04 -20.46 -24.05
N ARG A 140 -1.56 -19.78 -25.10
CA ARG A 140 -0.20 -19.99 -25.63
C ARG A 140 0.86 -19.62 -24.59
N CYS A 141 0.69 -18.50 -23.90
CA CYS A 141 1.65 -18.04 -22.90
C CYS A 141 1.70 -18.97 -21.68
N LEU A 142 0.56 -19.44 -21.19
CA LEU A 142 0.50 -20.45 -20.13
C LEU A 142 1.14 -21.78 -20.56
N LYS A 143 0.93 -22.23 -21.82
CA LYS A 143 1.61 -23.42 -22.35
C LYS A 143 3.12 -23.22 -22.46
N ASN A 144 3.59 -22.02 -22.82
CA ASN A 144 5.01 -21.72 -22.85
C ASN A 144 5.61 -21.70 -21.45
N LEU A 145 4.91 -21.09 -20.49
CA LEU A 145 5.27 -21.08 -19.07
C LEU A 145 5.34 -22.51 -18.51
N ALA A 146 4.35 -23.36 -18.84
CA ALA A 146 4.34 -24.76 -18.47
C ALA A 146 5.57 -25.54 -18.97
N ARG A 147 6.07 -25.21 -20.17
CA ARG A 147 7.27 -25.83 -20.75
C ARG A 147 8.57 -25.29 -20.17
N SER A 148 8.57 -24.07 -19.64
CA SER A 148 9.76 -23.45 -19.02
C SER A 148 9.89 -23.77 -17.53
N LEU A 149 8.83 -24.30 -16.92
CA LEU A 149 8.84 -24.83 -15.56
C LEU A 149 9.84 -25.99 -15.44
N LYS A 150 10.89 -25.76 -14.65
CA LYS A 150 11.79 -26.79 -14.14
C LYS A 150 11.86 -26.67 -12.63
N PRO A 151 12.05 -27.77 -11.88
CA PRO A 151 12.12 -27.74 -10.41
C PRO A 151 13.14 -26.73 -9.86
N GLU A 152 14.24 -26.53 -10.59
CA GLU A 152 15.32 -25.62 -10.23
C GLU A 152 15.17 -24.18 -10.78
N THR A 153 14.14 -23.88 -11.58
CA THR A 153 13.96 -22.54 -12.12
C THR A 153 13.41 -21.60 -11.05
N PRO A 154 14.13 -20.51 -10.70
CA PRO A 154 13.61 -19.53 -9.77
C PRO A 154 12.33 -18.86 -10.28
N SER A 155 11.37 -18.57 -9.40
CA SER A 155 10.06 -18.03 -9.79
C SER A 155 10.16 -16.70 -10.57
N TYR A 156 11.14 -15.84 -10.28
CA TYR A 156 11.35 -14.57 -10.99
C TYR A 156 11.69 -14.72 -12.48
N LYS A 157 12.12 -15.92 -12.92
CA LYS A 157 12.40 -16.26 -14.32
C LYS A 157 11.20 -16.90 -15.02
N CYS A 158 10.14 -17.24 -14.29
CA CYS A 158 8.97 -17.94 -14.80
C CYS A 158 7.89 -16.92 -15.22
N PHE A 159 8.04 -16.32 -16.40
CA PHE A 159 7.03 -15.47 -17.01
C PHE A 159 6.89 -15.73 -18.51
N ALA A 160 5.77 -15.29 -19.08
CA ALA A 160 5.50 -15.29 -20.51
C ALA A 160 4.72 -14.03 -20.90
N LEU A 161 5.16 -13.38 -21.99
CA LEU A 161 4.61 -12.12 -22.49
C LEU A 161 3.59 -12.35 -23.60
N ALA A 162 2.63 -11.43 -23.74
CA ALA A 162 1.70 -11.43 -24.88
C ALA A 162 2.43 -11.25 -26.22
N GLN A 163 3.45 -10.39 -26.25
CA GLN A 163 4.26 -10.07 -27.43
C GLN A 163 5.75 -9.95 -27.08
N GLY A 164 6.60 -10.37 -28.02
CA GLY A 164 8.06 -10.21 -27.92
C GLY A 164 8.76 -11.17 -26.94
N SER A 165 10.05 -10.93 -26.75
CA SER A 165 10.87 -11.55 -25.73
C SER A 165 11.59 -10.45 -24.96
N ALA A 166 11.45 -10.41 -23.65
CA ALA A 166 12.22 -9.53 -22.79
C ALA A 166 13.22 -10.33 -21.97
N THR A 167 14.32 -9.70 -21.57
CA THR A 167 15.10 -10.22 -20.45
C THR A 167 14.26 -10.09 -19.17
N PRO A 168 14.50 -10.92 -18.14
CA PRO A 168 13.76 -10.79 -16.88
C PRO A 168 13.84 -9.39 -16.27
N ALA A 169 14.98 -8.68 -16.34
CA ALA A 169 15.07 -7.31 -15.80
C ALA A 169 14.21 -6.34 -16.59
N ALA A 170 14.37 -6.33 -17.91
CA ALA A 170 13.63 -5.39 -18.75
C ALA A 170 12.12 -5.56 -18.54
N TYR A 171 11.66 -6.80 -18.38
CA TYR A 171 10.25 -7.07 -18.05
C TYR A 171 9.83 -6.49 -16.69
N TRP A 172 10.56 -6.80 -15.62
CA TRP A 172 10.16 -6.37 -14.28
C TRP A 172 10.28 -4.85 -14.09
N PHE A 173 11.26 -4.19 -14.72
CA PHE A 173 11.37 -2.73 -14.73
C PHE A 173 10.28 -2.06 -15.59
N ASP A 174 9.98 -2.57 -16.79
CA ASP A 174 8.85 -2.04 -17.59
C ASP A 174 7.52 -2.18 -16.82
N LEU A 175 7.31 -3.31 -16.14
CA LEU A 175 6.12 -3.49 -15.32
C LEU A 175 6.09 -2.56 -14.09
N ALA A 176 7.24 -2.28 -13.49
CA ALA A 176 7.40 -1.31 -12.40
C ALA A 176 7.04 0.11 -12.84
N GLU A 177 7.60 0.55 -13.97
CA GLU A 177 7.36 1.86 -14.56
C GLU A 177 5.88 2.06 -14.89
N ARG A 178 5.24 1.06 -15.52
CA ARG A 178 3.79 1.10 -15.80
C ARG A 178 2.94 1.19 -14.54
N LEU A 179 3.29 0.43 -13.50
CA LEU A 179 2.55 0.45 -12.24
C LEU A 179 2.64 1.82 -11.56
N ILE A 180 3.85 2.36 -11.45
CA ILE A 180 4.09 3.65 -10.81
C ILE A 180 3.51 4.81 -11.64
N GLY A 181 3.68 4.79 -12.96
CA GLY A 181 3.06 5.77 -13.86
C GLY A 181 1.53 5.78 -13.76
N GLY A 182 0.90 4.61 -13.72
CA GLY A 182 -0.56 4.51 -13.54
C GLY A 182 -1.05 5.01 -12.18
N LEU A 183 -0.23 4.92 -11.13
CA LEU A 183 -0.54 5.51 -9.82
C LEU A 183 -0.40 7.04 -9.84
N ASP A 184 0.65 7.56 -10.51
CA ASP A 184 0.92 9.00 -10.61
C ASP A 184 -0.14 9.75 -11.41
N ASP A 185 -0.69 9.14 -12.45
CA ASP A 185 -1.74 9.73 -13.28
C ASP A 185 -3.11 9.79 -12.58
N GLY A 186 -3.21 9.32 -11.32
CA GLY A 186 -4.42 9.40 -10.50
C GLY A 186 -5.57 8.54 -11.03
N VAL A 187 -5.29 7.61 -11.94
CA VAL A 187 -6.28 6.78 -12.61
C VAL A 187 -6.79 5.65 -11.72
N LEU A 188 -6.07 5.36 -10.63
CA LEU A 188 -6.42 4.34 -9.64
C LEU A 188 -6.83 5.02 -8.32
N PRO A 189 -8.13 5.29 -8.09
CA PRO A 189 -8.58 6.15 -6.99
C PRO A 189 -8.40 5.52 -5.59
N ASN A 190 -7.99 4.26 -5.48
CA ASN A 190 -7.63 3.62 -4.22
C ASN A 190 -6.55 2.57 -4.48
N LEU A 191 -5.49 2.57 -3.66
CA LEU A 191 -4.51 1.48 -3.58
C LEU A 191 -5.24 0.18 -3.22
N ASN A 192 -5.64 -0.57 -4.25
CA ASN A 192 -6.25 -1.87 -4.09
C ASN A 192 -5.20 -2.85 -3.55
N ALA A 193 -5.58 -3.76 -2.66
CA ALA A 193 -4.70 -4.83 -2.16
C ALA A 193 -3.97 -5.56 -3.30
N ARG A 194 -4.60 -5.68 -4.49
CA ARG A 194 -3.99 -6.26 -5.69
C ARG A 194 -2.76 -5.51 -6.22
N LEU A 195 -2.72 -4.19 -6.12
CA LEU A 195 -1.58 -3.38 -6.56
C LEU A 195 -0.42 -3.48 -5.57
N ARG A 196 -0.73 -3.63 -4.27
CA ARG A 196 0.28 -3.94 -3.24
C ARG A 196 0.93 -5.30 -3.50
N ASP A 197 0.13 -6.31 -3.82
CA ASP A 197 0.62 -7.64 -4.16
C ASP A 197 1.48 -7.62 -5.43
N LEU A 198 1.06 -6.87 -6.47
CA LEU A 198 1.86 -6.70 -7.69
C LEU A 198 3.20 -6.02 -7.40
N SER A 199 3.19 -4.93 -6.63
CA SER A 199 4.41 -4.22 -6.22
C SER A 199 5.36 -5.16 -5.48
N PHE A 200 4.84 -5.94 -4.53
CA PHE A 200 5.60 -6.96 -3.82
C PHE A 200 6.23 -7.98 -4.76
N TRP A 201 5.49 -8.51 -5.75
CA TRP A 201 6.04 -9.49 -6.68
C TRP A 201 7.15 -8.93 -7.56
N ILE A 202 7.01 -7.68 -8.02
CA ILE A 202 8.05 -6.98 -8.78
C ILE A 202 9.30 -6.80 -7.93
N ILE A 203 9.16 -6.29 -6.69
CA ILE A 203 10.25 -6.12 -5.72
C ILE A 203 10.97 -7.44 -5.45
N HIS A 204 10.20 -8.49 -5.16
CA HIS A 204 10.74 -9.81 -4.87
C HIS A 204 11.54 -10.35 -6.07
N ALA A 205 11.01 -10.19 -7.28
CA ALA A 205 11.69 -10.62 -8.50
C ALA A 205 12.99 -9.85 -8.76
N LEU A 206 12.98 -8.52 -8.58
CA LEU A 206 14.15 -7.67 -8.77
C LEU A 206 15.20 -7.90 -7.67
N SER A 207 14.79 -8.10 -6.42
CA SER A 207 15.70 -8.35 -5.29
C SER A 207 16.47 -9.67 -5.44
N GLN A 208 15.80 -10.73 -5.88
CA GLN A 208 16.46 -12.03 -6.18
C GLN A 208 17.49 -11.91 -7.32
N ARG A 209 17.33 -10.92 -8.21
CA ARG A 209 18.31 -10.61 -9.25
C ARG A 209 19.46 -9.74 -8.73
N GLN A 210 19.19 -8.76 -7.87
CA GLN A 210 20.20 -7.85 -7.34
C GLN A 210 21.36 -8.60 -6.67
N GLU A 211 21.06 -9.71 -5.98
CA GLU A 211 22.07 -10.59 -5.38
C GLU A 211 23.08 -11.15 -6.41
N GLN A 212 22.75 -11.09 -7.70
CA GLN A 212 23.55 -11.61 -8.82
C GLN A 212 24.14 -10.51 -9.70
N GLU A 213 23.51 -9.33 -9.77
CA GLU A 213 23.88 -8.25 -10.68
C GLU A 213 23.74 -6.88 -9.96
N ASN A 214 24.83 -6.10 -9.88
CA ASN A 214 24.90 -4.93 -8.99
C ASN A 214 24.80 -3.57 -9.70
N ASP A 215 24.21 -3.50 -10.90
CA ASP A 215 24.33 -2.38 -11.84
C ASP A 215 23.04 -1.56 -11.99
N TRP A 216 22.46 -1.09 -10.89
CA TRP A 216 21.24 -0.27 -10.91
C TRP A 216 21.58 1.19 -10.65
N ASP A 217 21.06 2.09 -11.50
CA ASP A 217 21.23 3.53 -11.37
C ASP A 217 20.28 4.17 -10.35
N GLY A 218 20.43 5.48 -10.14
CA GLY A 218 19.61 6.25 -9.19
C GLY A 218 18.11 6.19 -9.50
N ASP A 219 17.73 6.26 -10.78
CA ASP A 219 16.32 6.21 -11.21
C ASP A 219 15.69 4.85 -10.91
N ALA A 220 16.43 3.75 -11.18
CA ALA A 220 16.00 2.41 -10.81
C ALA A 220 15.84 2.26 -9.29
N LEU A 221 16.76 2.80 -8.49
CA LEU A 221 16.67 2.75 -7.03
C LEU A 221 15.51 3.59 -6.49
N MET A 222 15.22 4.73 -7.10
CA MET A 222 14.05 5.55 -6.75
C MET A 222 12.76 4.82 -7.09
N LEU A 223 12.64 4.26 -8.29
CA LEU A 223 11.48 3.48 -8.72
C LEU A 223 11.21 2.30 -7.78
N LEU A 224 12.26 1.56 -7.41
CA LEU A 224 12.19 0.47 -6.45
C LEU A 224 11.73 0.94 -5.06
N SER A 225 12.27 2.06 -4.58
CA SER A 225 11.86 2.65 -3.30
C SER A 225 10.36 2.97 -3.30
N ARG A 226 9.86 3.58 -4.39
CA ARG A 226 8.43 3.89 -4.56
C ARG A 226 7.57 2.62 -4.61
N LEU A 227 8.00 1.58 -5.33
CA LEU A 227 7.32 0.29 -5.33
C LEU A 227 7.24 -0.31 -3.92
N ALA A 228 8.33 -0.24 -3.14
CA ALA A 228 8.33 -0.75 -1.76
C ALA A 228 7.38 0.03 -0.85
N MET A 229 7.22 1.33 -1.05
CA MET A 229 6.18 2.11 -0.34
C MET A 229 4.78 1.57 -0.68
N VAL A 230 4.49 1.35 -1.97
CA VAL A 230 3.21 0.77 -2.41
C VAL A 230 2.99 -0.62 -1.82
N ALA A 231 4.01 -1.46 -1.77
CA ALA A 231 3.95 -2.80 -1.18
C ALA A 231 3.82 -2.78 0.36
N GLY A 232 4.03 -1.64 1.03
CA GLY A 232 4.14 -1.53 2.49
C GLY A 232 5.40 -2.18 3.06
N ASP A 233 6.45 -2.34 2.24
CA ASP A 233 7.71 -2.96 2.62
C ASP A 233 8.76 -1.91 2.99
N HIS A 234 8.56 -1.27 4.14
CA HIS A 234 9.40 -0.17 4.63
C HIS A 234 10.88 -0.55 4.80
N GLN A 235 11.21 -1.83 4.99
CA GLN A 235 12.60 -2.28 5.06
C GLN A 235 13.31 -2.13 3.71
N HIS A 236 12.64 -2.52 2.61
CA HIS A 236 13.17 -2.34 1.27
C HIS A 236 13.21 -0.86 0.86
N VAL A 237 12.23 -0.04 1.27
CA VAL A 237 12.27 1.42 1.07
C VAL A 237 13.56 2.00 1.64
N GLY A 238 13.82 1.78 2.93
CA GLY A 238 15.01 2.30 3.60
C GLY A 238 16.31 1.80 2.99
N ARG A 239 16.38 0.52 2.61
CA ARG A 239 17.56 -0.08 1.96
C ARG A 239 17.88 0.60 0.63
N TRP A 240 16.89 0.78 -0.24
CA TRP A 240 17.11 1.34 -1.57
C TRP A 240 17.34 2.85 -1.55
N MET A 241 16.63 3.59 -0.69
CA MET A 241 16.90 5.01 -0.50
C MET A 241 18.28 5.26 0.11
N ALA A 242 18.72 4.45 1.09
CA ALA A 242 20.08 4.56 1.63
C ALA A 242 21.14 4.29 0.56
N ARG A 243 20.93 3.28 -0.30
CA ARG A 243 21.83 3.00 -1.42
C ARG A 243 21.84 4.15 -2.43
N MET A 244 20.67 4.70 -2.76
CA MET A 244 20.54 5.85 -3.65
C MET A 244 21.34 7.04 -3.12
N LEU A 245 21.20 7.38 -1.84
CA LEU A 245 21.95 8.48 -1.20
C LEU A 245 23.46 8.22 -1.09
N ALA A 246 23.88 6.96 -1.06
CA ALA A 246 25.30 6.59 -0.96
C ALA A 246 26.00 6.58 -2.33
N ASP A 247 25.32 6.07 -3.35
CA ASP A 247 25.87 5.83 -4.68
C ASP A 247 25.58 7.00 -5.66
N TYR A 248 24.57 7.83 -5.38
CA TYR A 248 24.06 8.88 -6.25
C TYR A 248 23.69 10.17 -5.48
N GLU A 249 23.58 11.27 -6.20
CA GLU A 249 23.06 12.54 -5.70
C GLU A 249 21.66 12.76 -6.31
N PRO A 250 20.57 12.40 -5.62
CA PRO A 250 19.21 12.59 -6.13
C PRO A 250 18.86 14.08 -6.19
N GLU A 251 17.98 14.44 -7.13
CA GLU A 251 17.37 15.78 -7.15
C GLU A 251 16.61 16.04 -5.85
N ASP A 252 16.69 17.28 -5.37
CA ASP A 252 16.10 17.71 -4.09
C ASP A 252 14.58 17.52 -4.06
N GLU A 253 13.88 17.97 -5.10
CA GLU A 253 12.42 17.81 -5.24
C GLU A 253 12.01 16.32 -5.25
N ALA A 254 12.73 15.49 -5.99
CA ALA A 254 12.43 14.05 -6.09
C ALA A 254 12.67 13.32 -4.76
N LEU A 255 13.76 13.64 -4.05
CA LEU A 255 14.04 13.08 -2.74
C LEU A 255 13.00 13.50 -1.71
N LEU A 256 12.64 14.79 -1.68
CA LEU A 256 11.63 15.31 -0.76
C LEU A 256 10.27 14.64 -1.00
N GLN A 257 9.83 14.55 -2.25
CA GLN A 257 8.58 13.88 -2.61
C GLN A 257 8.56 12.41 -2.19
N ALA A 258 9.67 11.69 -2.38
CA ALA A 258 9.80 10.30 -1.95
C ALA A 258 9.72 10.17 -0.41
N LEU A 259 10.36 11.06 0.34
CA LEU A 259 10.29 11.10 1.80
C LEU A 259 8.86 11.41 2.28
N GLU A 260 8.16 12.35 1.63
CA GLU A 260 6.77 12.69 1.94
C GLU A 260 5.81 11.52 1.69
N GLN A 261 5.97 10.83 0.56
CA GLN A 261 5.21 9.62 0.25
C GLN A 261 5.45 8.52 1.29
N TRP A 262 6.71 8.30 1.68
CA TRP A 262 7.01 7.33 2.73
C TRP A 262 6.44 7.77 4.08
N ALA A 263 6.51 9.06 4.41
CA ALA A 263 5.95 9.58 5.65
C ALA A 263 4.44 9.33 5.72
N GLN A 264 3.71 9.62 4.64
CA GLN A 264 2.27 9.38 4.57
C GLN A 264 1.94 7.89 4.74
N GLU A 265 2.64 6.99 4.04
CA GLU A 265 2.40 5.55 4.19
C GLU A 265 2.76 5.07 5.60
N ALA A 266 3.92 5.45 6.14
CA ALA A 266 4.36 5.05 7.48
C ALA A 266 3.42 5.55 8.58
N ILE A 267 2.87 6.76 8.44
CA ILE A 267 1.84 7.27 9.36
C ILE A 267 0.56 6.45 9.21
N THR A 268 0.12 6.20 7.98
CA THR A 268 -1.12 5.45 7.69
C THR A 268 -1.06 4.00 8.18
N THR A 269 0.11 3.35 8.10
CA THR A 269 0.33 1.97 8.56
C THR A 269 0.72 1.87 10.04
N GLY A 270 0.84 3.01 10.74
CA GLY A 270 1.20 3.06 12.16
C GLY A 270 2.66 2.69 12.45
N GLN A 271 3.55 2.89 11.48
CA GLN A 271 4.99 2.62 11.56
C GLN A 271 5.88 3.88 11.37
N PRO A 272 5.55 5.05 11.95
CA PRO A 272 6.34 6.27 11.75
C PRO A 272 7.80 6.15 12.23
N HIS A 273 8.06 5.28 13.21
CA HIS A 273 9.40 5.03 13.74
C HIS A 273 10.40 4.55 12.67
N LEU A 274 9.95 3.80 11.66
CA LEU A 274 10.84 3.30 10.60
C LEU A 274 11.43 4.43 9.77
N LEU A 275 10.63 5.45 9.43
CA LEU A 275 11.13 6.63 8.75
C LEU A 275 11.95 7.52 9.70
N SER A 276 11.54 7.65 10.97
CA SER A 276 12.32 8.40 11.97
C SER A 276 13.75 7.84 12.11
N ASP A 277 13.88 6.53 12.25
CA ASP A 277 15.17 5.84 12.37
C ASP A 277 16.01 6.01 11.11
N PHE A 278 15.39 5.91 9.93
CA PHE A 278 16.05 6.16 8.66
C PHE A 278 16.58 7.59 8.55
N LEU A 279 15.74 8.59 8.85
CA LEU A 279 16.12 10.02 8.81
C LEU A 279 17.27 10.32 9.77
N ALA A 280 17.30 9.67 10.93
CA ALA A 280 18.41 9.81 11.88
C ALA A 280 19.70 9.15 11.36
N GLN A 281 19.60 7.94 10.78
CA GLN A 281 20.75 7.22 10.22
C GLN A 281 21.36 7.93 9.01
N GLN A 282 20.53 8.53 8.17
CA GLN A 282 20.93 9.22 6.93
C GLN A 282 20.98 10.74 7.10
N ALA A 283 21.01 11.25 8.35
CA ALA A 283 20.87 12.67 8.65
C ALA A 283 21.90 13.53 7.91
N GLU A 284 23.15 13.09 7.83
CA GLU A 284 24.21 13.83 7.13
C GLU A 284 23.92 13.96 5.63
N ALA A 285 23.69 12.84 4.94
CA ALA A 285 23.42 12.82 3.50
C ALA A 285 22.15 13.61 3.15
N ILE A 286 21.07 13.43 3.92
CA ILE A 286 19.81 14.15 3.69
C ILE A 286 19.99 15.65 3.92
N ASN A 287 20.71 16.07 4.96
CA ASN A 287 20.94 17.49 5.23
C ASN A 287 21.89 18.15 4.22
N GLN A 288 22.77 17.39 3.57
CA GLN A 288 23.60 17.93 2.48
C GLN A 288 22.75 18.35 1.28
N ILE A 289 21.67 17.60 0.99
CA ILE A 289 20.79 17.83 -0.16
C ILE A 289 19.64 18.78 0.20
N LEU A 290 18.95 18.51 1.32
CA LEU A 290 17.69 19.15 1.71
C LEU A 290 17.82 20.07 2.95
N GLY A 291 19.04 20.33 3.42
CA GLY A 291 19.28 21.08 4.65
C GLY A 291 18.72 22.50 4.59
N GLY A 292 17.95 22.87 5.62
CA GLY A 292 17.36 24.20 5.73
C GLY A 292 16.04 24.40 4.97
N ILE A 293 15.57 23.37 4.25
CA ILE A 293 14.24 23.36 3.63
C ILE A 293 13.18 23.15 4.71
N TYR A 294 12.15 23.99 4.72
CA TYR A 294 11.10 23.95 5.75
C TYR A 294 10.29 22.66 5.72
N GLU A 295 10.01 22.15 4.51
CA GLU A 295 9.23 20.96 4.24
C GLU A 295 9.87 19.71 4.85
N LEU A 296 11.20 19.59 4.80
CA LEU A 296 11.92 18.51 5.49
C LEU A 296 11.73 18.59 7.02
N GLU A 297 11.84 19.79 7.59
CA GLU A 297 11.70 19.96 9.04
C GLU A 297 10.25 19.74 9.49
N LEU A 298 9.27 20.14 8.68
CA LEU A 298 7.85 19.83 8.89
C LEU A 298 7.59 18.32 8.81
N LEU A 299 8.19 17.63 7.84
CA LEU A 299 8.08 16.18 7.70
C LEU A 299 8.64 15.45 8.92
N ARG A 300 9.85 15.82 9.38
CA ARG A 300 10.44 15.28 10.61
C ARG A 300 9.53 15.48 11.81
N PHE A 301 8.95 16.68 11.94
CA PHE A 301 8.00 16.98 13.01
C PHE A 301 6.76 16.08 12.96
N LYS A 302 6.13 15.93 11.78
CA LYS A 302 4.95 15.07 11.58
C LYS A 302 5.25 13.62 12.01
N ILE A 303 6.42 13.10 11.63
CA ILE A 303 6.82 11.73 11.98
C ILE A 303 7.07 11.57 13.47
N LEU A 304 7.75 12.52 14.11
CA LEU A 304 7.94 12.53 15.57
C LEU A 304 6.60 12.60 16.31
N ALA A 305 5.68 13.46 15.86
CA ALA A 305 4.36 13.60 16.45
C ALA A 305 3.54 12.30 16.29
N ALA A 306 3.54 11.71 15.10
CA ALA A 306 2.87 10.44 14.82
C ALA A 306 3.43 9.28 15.65
N GLY A 307 4.74 9.29 15.89
CA GLY A 307 5.48 8.35 16.74
C GLY A 307 5.35 8.57 18.24
N GLN A 308 4.64 9.62 18.70
CA GLN A 308 4.58 10.01 20.11
C GLN A 308 5.98 10.25 20.72
N ALA A 309 6.85 10.96 19.99
CA ALA A 309 8.17 11.35 20.46
C ALA A 309 8.11 12.21 21.74
N SER A 310 9.25 12.34 22.42
CA SER A 310 9.34 13.11 23.65
C SER A 310 9.07 14.61 23.43
N ALA A 311 8.69 15.31 24.50
CA ALA A 311 8.53 16.76 24.46
C ALA A 311 9.82 17.48 24.03
N ASP A 312 10.98 16.99 24.47
CA ASP A 312 12.28 17.58 24.14
C ASP A 312 12.60 17.42 22.65
N ASP A 313 12.32 16.25 22.06
CA ASP A 313 12.54 16.00 20.62
C ASP A 313 11.61 16.88 19.76
N LEU A 314 10.33 16.96 20.14
CA LEU A 314 9.35 17.80 19.44
C LEU A 314 9.68 19.30 19.58
N LEU A 315 10.17 19.74 20.73
CA LEU A 315 10.65 21.11 20.92
C LEU A 315 11.85 21.41 20.02
N ALA A 316 12.88 20.57 20.05
CA ALA A 316 14.06 20.74 19.21
C ALA A 316 13.69 20.79 17.72
N GLN A 317 12.76 19.93 17.29
CA GLN A 317 12.29 19.92 15.90
C GLN A 317 11.43 21.15 15.56
N SER A 318 10.58 21.60 16.48
CA SER A 318 9.80 22.83 16.31
C SER A 318 10.69 24.08 16.17
N ASP A 319 11.81 24.12 16.88
CA ASP A 319 12.82 25.17 16.76
C ASP A 319 13.56 25.11 15.41
N ALA A 320 13.77 23.91 14.86
CA ALA A 320 14.28 23.74 13.50
C ALA A 320 13.30 24.28 12.44
N MET A 321 12.02 23.93 12.54
CA MET A 321 10.96 24.47 11.68
C MET A 321 10.89 26.01 11.75
N GLN A 322 10.92 26.58 12.97
CA GLN A 322 10.88 28.04 13.15
C GLN A 322 12.09 28.74 12.52
N ARG A 323 13.28 28.13 12.60
CA ARG A 323 14.50 28.66 11.97
C ARG A 323 14.43 28.62 10.45
N ALA A 324 13.81 27.58 9.88
CA ALA A 324 13.64 27.44 8.43
C ALA A 324 12.59 28.44 7.89
N ASP A 325 11.39 28.50 8.46
CA ASP A 325 10.37 29.50 8.12
C ASP A 325 9.44 29.80 9.30
N ARG A 326 9.66 30.95 9.94
CA ARG A 326 8.86 31.42 11.07
C ARG A 326 7.37 31.66 10.73
N LYS A 327 7.04 32.05 9.49
CA LYS A 327 5.66 32.38 9.11
C LYS A 327 4.85 31.11 8.94
N SER A 328 5.36 30.15 8.17
CA SER A 328 4.71 28.86 7.91
C SER A 328 4.63 28.02 9.19
N PHE A 329 5.69 28.00 9.98
CA PHE A 329 5.74 27.36 11.30
C PHE A 329 4.53 27.64 12.21
N ARG A 330 4.18 28.93 12.37
CA ARG A 330 3.06 29.31 13.26
C ARG A 330 1.71 28.87 12.71
N HIS A 331 1.57 28.84 11.39
CA HIS A 331 0.36 28.37 10.75
C HIS A 331 0.18 26.87 11.01
N ASP A 332 1.23 26.09 10.73
CA ASP A 332 1.13 24.64 10.71
C ASP A 332 0.93 24.06 12.11
N LEU A 333 1.68 24.51 13.13
CA LEU A 333 1.47 24.05 14.50
C LEU A 333 0.08 24.38 15.07
N GLY A 334 -0.51 25.49 14.62
CA GLY A 334 -1.73 26.04 15.20
C GLY A 334 -3.02 25.67 14.47
N ARG A 335 -2.93 25.27 13.20
CA ARG A 335 -4.11 25.14 12.32
C ARG A 335 -4.16 23.86 11.50
N GLU A 336 -3.03 23.21 11.25
CA GLU A 336 -2.99 21.99 10.45
C GLU A 336 -3.13 20.72 11.33
N PRO A 337 -3.66 19.62 10.78
CA PRO A 337 -3.82 18.36 11.50
C PRO A 337 -2.51 17.57 11.61
N LEU A 338 -1.48 18.17 12.23
CA LEU A 338 -0.13 17.58 12.35
C LEU A 338 0.01 16.57 13.49
N TRP A 339 -0.91 16.59 14.44
CA TRP A 339 -0.77 15.94 15.74
C TRP A 339 -1.42 14.57 15.82
N GLN A 340 -1.68 13.96 14.66
CA GLN A 340 -2.23 12.61 14.60
C GLN A 340 -1.18 11.60 15.09
N VAL A 341 -1.51 10.85 16.14
CA VAL A 341 -0.71 9.76 16.68
C VAL A 341 -1.18 8.44 16.06
N THR A 342 -0.28 7.66 15.47
CA THR A 342 -0.63 6.44 14.72
C THR A 342 0.06 5.17 15.19
N ILE A 343 0.91 5.25 16.22
CA ILE A 343 1.50 4.06 16.85
C ILE A 343 0.41 3.12 17.39
N ALA A 344 0.67 1.81 17.33
CA ALA A 344 -0.31 0.77 17.66
C ALA A 344 -0.82 0.83 19.11
N ASP A 345 0.02 1.25 20.05
CA ASP A 345 -0.36 1.48 21.45
C ASP A 345 0.07 2.90 21.87
N PRO A 346 -0.82 3.90 21.77
CA PRO A 346 -0.52 5.28 22.17
C PRO A 346 -0.57 5.48 23.70
N GLY A 347 -0.72 4.41 24.47
CA GLY A 347 -0.78 4.43 25.92
C GLY A 347 -2.12 4.92 26.48
N PRO A 348 -2.13 5.43 27.74
CA PRO A 348 -3.33 5.90 28.41
C PRO A 348 -4.02 7.04 27.64
N SER A 349 -5.31 6.85 27.40
CA SER A 349 -6.18 7.88 26.81
C SER A 349 -6.93 8.62 27.90
N ILE A 350 -7.22 9.89 27.65
CA ILE A 350 -7.95 10.77 28.56
C ILE A 350 -9.15 11.37 27.83
N ASP A 351 -10.16 11.79 28.58
CA ASP A 351 -11.33 12.48 28.03
C ASP A 351 -11.10 13.99 27.87
N VAL A 352 -12.07 14.68 27.27
CA VAL A 352 -12.01 16.13 27.01
C VAL A 352 -11.97 16.94 28.30
N ALA A 353 -12.60 16.49 29.38
CA ALA A 353 -12.63 17.21 30.65
C ALA A 353 -11.26 17.14 31.34
N GLU A 354 -10.68 15.94 31.40
CA GLU A 354 -9.33 15.74 31.93
C GLU A 354 -8.27 16.48 31.10
N ALA A 355 -8.39 16.46 29.77
CA ALA A 355 -7.53 17.24 28.89
C ALA A 355 -7.68 18.76 29.14
N ALA A 356 -8.89 19.24 29.40
CA ALA A 356 -9.14 20.65 29.73
C ALA A 356 -8.45 21.07 31.04
N ASP A 357 -8.48 20.21 32.05
CA ASP A 357 -7.76 20.42 33.32
C ASP A 357 -6.24 20.45 33.11
N ILE A 358 -5.68 19.53 32.32
CA ILE A 358 -4.23 19.49 32.01
C ILE A 358 -3.78 20.76 31.26
N LEU A 359 -4.62 21.26 30.36
CA LEU A 359 -4.32 22.43 29.54
C LEU A 359 -4.61 23.76 30.24
N ASP A 360 -5.27 23.75 31.40
CA ASP A 360 -5.81 24.95 32.06
C ASP A 360 -6.68 25.78 31.08
N ARG A 361 -7.61 25.10 30.40
CA ARG A 361 -8.51 25.68 29.39
C ARG A 361 -9.92 25.14 29.56
N SER A 362 -10.88 25.77 28.88
CA SER A 362 -12.27 25.30 28.92
C SER A 362 -12.47 23.99 28.14
N ILE A 363 -13.44 23.17 28.55
CA ILE A 363 -13.86 21.96 27.80
C ILE A 363 -14.17 22.29 26.33
N ASN A 364 -14.85 23.41 26.07
CA ASN A 364 -15.19 23.86 24.71
C ASN A 364 -13.96 24.17 23.85
N PHE A 365 -12.87 24.67 24.46
CA PHE A 365 -11.61 24.91 23.77
C PHE A 365 -11.01 23.58 23.29
N VAL A 366 -10.96 22.57 24.17
CA VAL A 366 -10.43 21.25 23.86
C VAL A 366 -11.29 20.54 22.83
N ALA A 367 -12.61 20.53 23.00
CA ALA A 367 -13.54 19.92 22.06
C ALA A 367 -13.38 20.48 20.64
N LYS A 368 -13.36 21.82 20.51
CA LYS A 368 -13.19 22.48 19.20
C LYS A 368 -11.84 22.14 18.55
N ARG A 369 -10.76 22.09 19.35
CA ARG A 369 -9.43 21.73 18.86
C ARG A 369 -9.36 20.28 18.40
N LEU A 370 -10.03 19.37 19.13
CA LEU A 370 -10.15 17.95 18.79
C LEU A 370 -10.94 17.74 17.50
N ASP A 371 -12.09 18.41 17.37
CA ASP A 371 -12.92 18.40 16.15
C ASP A 371 -12.13 18.87 14.93
N ASN A 372 -11.32 19.93 15.11
CA ASN A 372 -10.43 20.46 14.07
C ASN A 372 -9.13 19.66 13.91
N ARG A 373 -8.89 18.61 14.71
CA ARG A 373 -7.67 17.78 14.69
C ARG A 373 -6.36 18.55 14.93
N THR A 374 -6.45 19.68 15.64
CA THR A 374 -5.31 20.59 15.93
C THR A 374 -4.67 20.36 17.30
N ILE A 375 -5.10 19.32 18.02
CA ILE A 375 -4.45 18.77 19.21
C ILE A 375 -4.14 17.29 18.97
N PRO A 376 -3.29 16.68 19.81
CA PRO A 376 -2.97 15.27 19.68
C PRO A 376 -4.19 14.37 19.78
N HIS A 377 -4.29 13.45 18.84
CA HIS A 377 -5.41 12.51 18.75
C HIS A 377 -4.95 11.20 18.14
N ALA A 378 -5.63 10.11 18.49
CA ALA A 378 -5.45 8.79 17.90
C ALA A 378 -6.82 8.15 17.66
N TRP A 379 -6.89 7.20 16.74
CA TRP A 379 -8.07 6.37 16.55
C TRP A 379 -7.91 5.06 17.33
N ARG A 380 -8.92 4.70 18.12
CA ARG A 380 -9.04 3.39 18.76
C ARG A 380 -10.33 2.74 18.26
N GLY A 381 -10.20 1.95 17.19
CA GLY A 381 -11.37 1.57 16.39
C GLY A 381 -12.00 2.82 15.77
N ASP A 382 -13.30 3.00 15.97
CA ASP A 382 -14.06 4.15 15.44
C ASP A 382 -14.09 5.35 16.39
N GLU A 383 -13.42 5.27 17.55
CA GLU A 383 -13.40 6.33 18.55
C GLU A 383 -12.13 7.18 18.45
N LEU A 384 -12.32 8.50 18.47
CA LEU A 384 -11.23 9.47 18.55
C LEU A 384 -10.85 9.70 20.01
N VAL A 385 -9.60 9.40 20.36
CA VAL A 385 -9.09 9.50 21.74
C VAL A 385 -7.93 10.48 21.84
N ILE A 386 -7.70 11.04 23.03
CA ILE A 386 -6.57 11.94 23.32
C ILE A 386 -5.49 11.15 24.08
N PRO A 387 -4.32 10.87 23.49
CA PRO A 387 -3.22 10.22 24.20
C PRO A 387 -2.58 11.19 25.21
N ARG A 388 -2.53 10.79 26.49
CA ARG A 388 -2.07 11.66 27.59
C ARG A 388 -0.65 12.19 27.39
N GLN A 389 0.28 11.32 26.96
CA GLN A 389 1.68 11.69 26.77
C GLN A 389 1.85 12.66 25.60
N ALA A 390 1.15 12.39 24.49
CA ALA A 390 1.17 13.28 23.33
C ALA A 390 0.61 14.67 23.68
N LEU A 391 -0.48 14.73 24.46
CA LEU A 391 -1.04 16.01 24.92
C LEU A 391 -0.05 16.82 25.76
N ALA A 392 0.69 16.16 26.66
CA ALA A 392 1.70 16.83 27.48
C ALA A 392 2.85 17.39 26.61
N ALA A 393 3.32 16.62 25.63
CA ALA A 393 4.36 17.07 24.70
C ALA A 393 3.87 18.22 23.82
N TRP A 394 2.64 18.14 23.29
CA TRP A 394 1.99 19.24 22.58
C TRP A 394 1.92 20.51 23.40
N LYS A 395 1.46 20.40 24.66
CA LYS A 395 1.36 21.56 25.57
C LYS A 395 2.73 22.21 25.74
N ALA A 396 3.79 21.43 25.94
CA ALA A 396 5.15 21.95 26.08
C ALA A 396 5.58 22.75 24.84
N VAL A 397 5.34 22.24 23.64
CA VAL A 397 5.62 22.93 22.37
C VAL A 397 4.81 24.22 22.25
N MET A 398 3.50 24.16 22.50
CA MET A 398 2.62 25.32 22.36
C MET A 398 2.90 26.41 23.39
N ASP A 399 3.26 26.04 24.62
CA ASP A 399 3.68 26.98 25.66
C ASP A 399 5.01 27.66 25.31
N HIS A 400 6.00 26.86 24.85
CA HIS A 400 7.31 27.37 24.45
C HIS A 400 7.20 28.47 23.38
N HIS A 401 6.36 28.23 22.37
CA HIS A 401 6.17 29.16 21.24
C HIS A 401 5.04 30.18 21.45
N ARG A 402 4.35 30.13 22.59
CA ARG A 402 3.19 30.98 22.93
C ARG A 402 2.09 30.92 21.85
N LEU A 403 1.65 29.70 21.54
CA LEU A 403 0.67 29.37 20.50
C LEU A 403 -0.63 28.77 21.03
N ILE A 404 -0.74 28.58 22.35
CA ILE A 404 -1.91 27.96 22.99
C ILE A 404 -3.14 28.89 23.03
N ASP A 405 -2.95 30.20 22.83
CA ASP A 405 -3.98 31.24 22.90
C ASP A 405 -4.70 31.51 21.57
#